data_AF-A0A8T2VLQ8-F1
#
_entry.id   AF-A0A8T2VLQ8-F1
#
_cell.length_a   1.000
_cell.length_b   1.000
_cell.length_c   1.000
_cell.angle_alpha   90.00
_cell.angle_beta   90.00
_cell.angle_gamma   90.00
#
_symmetry.space_group_name_H-M   'P 1'
#
loop_
_entity.id
_entity.type
_entity.pdbx_description
1 polymer ?
#
loop_
_entity_poly.entity_id
_entity_poly.type
_entity_poly.pdbx_seq_one_letter_code
_entity_poly.pdbx_strand_id
1 'polypeptide(L)' 'MVKQIKREISTMKLIKHPNVVQLYEGMASKTNIYIVLEFVTGGELFDKFSAKASSKKMKLGNTSNSLSML' A
#
# COMPACT_ATOMS: atom_id res chain seq x y z
N MET A 1 -14.40 -13.54 -19.89
CA MET A 1 -13.96 -13.13 -18.55
C MET A 1 -13.14 -14.22 -17.82
N VAL A 2 -13.68 -15.42 -17.58
CA VAL A 2 -12.98 -16.50 -16.84
C VAL A 2 -11.61 -16.88 -17.43
N LYS A 3 -11.45 -16.87 -18.76
CA LYS A 3 -10.17 -17.16 -19.43
C LYS A 3 -9.07 -16.15 -19.11
N GLN A 4 -9.42 -14.87 -18.94
CA GLN A 4 -8.46 -13.81 -18.61
C GLN A 4 -7.98 -13.96 -17.16
N ILE A 5 -8.91 -14.20 -16.23
CA ILE A 5 -8.58 -14.43 -14.82
C ILE A 5 -7.65 -15.65 -14.66
N LYS A 6 -7.95 -16.76 -15.35
CA LYS A 6 -7.06 -17.94 -15.35
C LYS A 6 -5.67 -17.61 -15.88
N ARG A 7 -5.57 -16.80 -16.94
CA ARG A 7 -4.29 -16.37 -17.50
C ARG A 7 -3.49 -15.55 -16.49
N GLU A 8 -4.12 -14.60 -15.81
CA GLU A 8 -3.43 -13.76 -14.84
C GLU A 8 -2.96 -14.55 -13.61
N ILE A 9 -3.81 -15.44 -13.08
CA ILE A 9 -3.43 -16.36 -11.99
C ILE A 9 -2.23 -17.22 -12.40
N SER A 10 -2.21 -17.75 -13.63
CA SER A 10 -1.08 -18.52 -14.13
C SER A 10 0.20 -17.69 -14.21
N THR A 11 0.12 -16.45 -14.68
CA THR A 11 1.29 -15.55 -14.72
C THR A 11 1.79 -15.25 -13.31
N MET A 12 0.90 -14.91 -12.39
CA MET A 12 1.26 -14.60 -10.99
C MET A 12 1.91 -15.79 -10.28
N LYS A 13 1.47 -17.03 -10.55
CA LYS A 13 2.10 -18.25 -9.99
C LYS A 13 3.56 -18.42 -10.39
N LEU A 14 3.99 -17.86 -11.51
CA LEU A 14 5.37 -17.96 -11.99
C LEU A 14 6.29 -16.92 -11.33
N ILE A 15 5.73 -15.85 -10.75
CA ILE A 15 6.52 -14.78 -10.15
C ILE A 15 7.01 -15.23 -8.77
N LYS A 16 8.33 -15.29 -8.61
CA LYS A 16 9.01 -15.51 -7.33
C LYS A 16 10.05 -14.40 -7.14
N HIS A 17 9.70 -13.40 -6.36
CA HIS A 17 10.55 -12.23 -6.13
C HIS A 17 10.36 -11.69 -4.71
N PRO A 18 11.43 -11.31 -3.99
CA PRO A 18 11.35 -10.89 -2.58
C PRO A 18 10.49 -9.63 -2.32
N ASN A 19 10.25 -8.81 -3.35
CA ASN A 19 9.47 -7.57 -3.24
C ASN A 19 8.10 -7.64 -3.95
N VAL A 20 7.65 -8.84 -4.33
CA VAL A 20 6.33 -9.02 -4.96
C VAL A 20 5.57 -10.07 -4.16
N VAL A 21 4.35 -9.73 -3.76
CA VAL A 21 3.46 -10.64 -3.02
C VAL A 21 3.28 -11.94 -3.78
N GLN A 22 3.62 -13.06 -3.13
CA GLN A 22 3.50 -14.36 -3.76
C GLN A 22 2.06 -14.86 -3.77
N LEU A 23 1.67 -15.48 -4.89
CA LEU A 23 0.43 -16.25 -5.00
C LEU A 23 0.70 -17.71 -4.67
N TYR A 24 0.03 -18.25 -3.65
CA TYR A 24 0.13 -19.67 -3.28
C TYR A 24 -0.87 -20.51 -4.07
N GLU A 25 -2.16 -20.16 -4.02
CA GLU A 25 -3.22 -20.96 -4.61
C GLU A 25 -4.38 -20.10 -5.11
N GLY A 26 -5.08 -20.59 -6.13
CA GLY A 26 -6.32 -20.00 -6.63
C GLY A 26 -7.38 -21.08 -6.72
N MET A 27 -8.53 -20.87 -6.07
CA MET A 27 -9.65 -21.78 -6.04
C MET A 27 -10.87 -21.11 -6.68
N ALA A 28 -11.76 -21.89 -7.27
CA ALA A 28 -12.97 -21.36 -7.88
C ALA A 28 -14.18 -22.23 -7.53
N SER A 29 -15.30 -21.58 -7.32
CA SER A 29 -16.63 -22.16 -7.19
C SER A 29 -17.52 -21.63 -8.32
N LYS A 30 -18.81 -22.00 -8.35
CA LYS A 30 -19.74 -21.51 -9.38
C LYS A 30 -19.90 -19.99 -9.37
N THR A 31 -19.77 -19.36 -8.19
CA THR A 31 -20.07 -17.93 -8.00
C THR A 31 -18.88 -17.12 -7.50
N ASN A 32 -17.91 -17.77 -6.84
CA ASN A 32 -16.80 -17.09 -6.18
C ASN A 32 -15.44 -17.60 -6.64
N ILE A 33 -14.48 -16.70 -6.68
CA ILE A 33 -13.06 -16.99 -6.90
C ILE A 33 -12.32 -16.62 -5.62
N TYR A 34 -11.47 -17.53 -5.15
CA TYR A 34 -10.65 -17.36 -3.96
C TYR A 34 -9.18 -17.35 -4.37
N ILE A 35 -8.41 -16.42 -3.80
CA ILE A 35 -6.99 -16.24 -4.11
C ILE A 35 -6.24 -16.22 -2.79
N VAL A 36 -5.32 -17.17 -2.61
CA VAL A 36 -4.48 -17.30 -1.42
C VAL A 36 -3.14 -16.63 -1.69
N LEU A 37 -2.91 -15.49 -1.05
CA LEU A 37 -1.72 -14.65 -1.20
C LEU A 37 -0.86 -14.69 0.06
N GLU A 38 0.41 -14.33 -0.10
CA GLU A 38 1.31 -14.01 1.02
C GLU A 38 0.71 -12.88 1.87
N PHE A 39 0.72 -13.08 3.19
CA PHE A 39 0.26 -12.08 4.15
C PHE A 39 1.39 -11.11 4.48
N VAL A 40 1.19 -9.83 4.22
CA VAL A 40 2.17 -8.77 4.50
C VAL A 40 1.67 -7.86 5.60
N THR A 41 2.47 -7.70 6.64
CA THR A 41 2.22 -6.72 7.71
C THR A 41 2.80 -5.37 7.30
N GLY A 42 2.03 -4.30 7.40
CA GLY A 42 2.56 -2.96 7.15
C GLY A 42 1.61 -1.97 6.49
N GLY A 43 0.43 -2.43 6.05
CA GLY A 43 -0.60 -1.58 5.44
C GLY A 43 -0.18 -0.98 4.11
N GLU A 44 -0.95 -0.03 3.63
CA GLU A 44 -0.68 0.62 2.35
C GLU A 44 0.46 1.64 2.46
N LEU A 45 1.22 1.76 1.38
CA LEU A 45 2.28 2.77 1.31
C LEU A 45 1.70 4.20 1.36
N PHE A 46 0.54 4.41 0.74
CA PHE A 46 -0.11 5.73 0.68
C PHE A 46 -0.50 6.25 2.07
N ASP A 47 -0.99 5.38 2.94
CA ASP A 47 -1.33 5.71 4.33
C ASP A 47 -0.13 6.24 5.11
N LYS A 48 1.07 5.76 4.81
CA LYS A 48 2.31 6.21 5.45
C LYS A 48 2.72 7.62 5.00
N PHE A 49 2.31 8.04 3.81
CA PHE A 49 2.57 9.39 3.30
C PHE A 49 1.51 10.39 3.74
N SER A 50 0.22 10.01 3.74
CA SER A 50 -0.87 10.86 4.18
C SER A 50 -0.74 11.23 5.66
N ALA A 51 -0.38 10.28 6.53
CA ALA A 51 -0.15 10.53 7.96
C ALA A 51 1.00 11.53 8.22
N LYS A 52 2.04 11.53 7.36
CA LYS A 52 3.17 12.47 7.46
C LYS A 52 2.83 13.85 6.91
N ALA A 53 1.99 13.93 5.88
CA ALA A 53 1.53 15.21 5.33
C ALA A 53 0.71 16.01 6.35
N SER A 54 -0.19 15.36 7.09
CA SER A 54 -0.98 16.02 8.14
C SER A 54 -0.16 16.39 9.39
N SER A 55 0.96 15.73 9.63
CA SER A 55 1.84 15.99 10.79
C SER A 55 2.88 17.09 10.52
N LYS A 56 2.98 17.60 9.29
CA LYS A 56 3.82 18.76 8.96
C LYS A 56 3.03 20.08 9.03
N LYS A 57 2.30 20.31 10.12
CA LYS A 57 2.14 21.69 10.61
C LYS A 57 3.50 22.09 11.17
N MET A 58 4.35 22.58 10.27
CA MET A 58 5.53 23.36 10.63
C MET A 58 5.04 24.43 11.62
N LYS A 59 5.44 24.33 12.89
CA LYS A 59 5.24 25.42 13.85
C LYS A 59 6.02 26.59 13.29
N LEU A 60 5.33 27.51 12.61
CA LEU A 60 5.89 28.81 12.29
C LEU A 60 6.13 29.48 13.66
N GLY A 61 7.40 29.60 14.04
CA GLY A 61 7.77 30.26 15.29
C GLY A 61 7.29 31.70 15.22
N ASN A 62 6.45 32.10 16.18
CA ASN A 62 6.22 33.51 16.44
C ASN A 62 7.54 34.13 16.92
N THR A 63 8.30 34.75 16.03
CA THR A 63 9.28 35.78 16.41
C THR A 63 8.58 37.13 16.33
N SER A 64 7.72 37.40 17.31
CA SER A 64 7.26 38.75 17.64
C SER A 64 8.03 39.22 18.87
N ASN A 65 9.35 39.36 18.75
CA ASN A 65 10.10 40.13 19.74
C ASN A 65 11.44 40.63 19.19
N SER A 66 11.39 41.72 18.41
CA SER A 66 12.53 42.64 18.25
C SER A 66 12.05 43.89 17.53
N LEU A 67 11.42 44.82 18.26
CA LEU A 67 11.47 46.27 18.01
C LEU A 67 10.65 47.01 19.08
N SER A 68 11.06 46.80 20.33
CA SER A 68 10.77 47.71 21.44
C SER A 68 12.09 48.02 22.16
N MET A 69 12.99 48.72 21.48
CA MET A 69 13.89 49.73 22.07
C MET A 69 14.89 50.20 20.99
N LEU A 70 14.83 51.52 20.77
CA LEU A 70 15.57 52.37 19.83
C LEU A 70 14.97 52.46 18.42
#